data_AF-E0P1S9-F1
#
_entry.id   AF-E0P1S9-F1
#
_cell.length_a   1.000
_cell.length_b   1.000
_cell.length_c   1.000
_cell.angle_alpha   90.00
_cell.angle_beta   90.00
_cell.angle_gamma   90.00
#
_symmetry.space_group_name_H-M   'P 1'
#
loop_
_entity.id
_entity.type
_entity.pdbx_description
1 polymer ?
#
loop_
_entity_poly.entity_id
_entity_poly.type
_entity_poly.pdbx_seq_one_letter_code
_entity_poly.pdbx_strand_id
1 'polypeptide(L)'
;MNYKELADRTPFFKEQEKGVSSVCEIMEELMARGRQEGLSKGRTEERRHNILRMLSKGKSTAEIADLLDIPLHEVESLARGKSA
;
A
#
# COMPACT_ATOMS: atom_id res chain seq x y z
N MET A 1 -27.83 -4.84 14.85
CA MET A 1 -26.68 -5.78 14.87
C MET A 1 -27.25 -7.18 15.09
N ASN A 2 -26.81 -8.20 14.36
CA ASN A 2 -27.41 -9.55 14.40
C ASN A 2 -26.97 -10.41 15.61
N TYR A 3 -25.97 -9.93 16.38
CA TYR A 3 -25.45 -10.59 17.58
C TYR A 3 -25.78 -9.74 18.81
N LYS A 4 -26.56 -10.32 19.73
CA LYS A 4 -27.10 -9.62 20.90
C LYS A 4 -26.00 -9.11 21.82
N GLU A 5 -24.99 -9.94 22.06
CA GLU A 5 -23.86 -9.63 22.95
C GLU A 5 -23.05 -8.42 22.45
N LEU A 6 -22.87 -8.32 21.13
CA LEU A 6 -22.19 -7.17 20.54
C LEU A 6 -23.09 -5.94 20.52
N ALA A 7 -24.40 -6.11 20.30
CA ALA A 7 -25.36 -5.01 20.35
C ALA A 7 -25.40 -4.37 21.75
N ASP A 8 -25.48 -5.19 22.79
CA ASP A 8 -25.54 -4.76 24.19
C ASP A 8 -24.26 -4.02 24.61
N ARG A 9 -23.11 -4.38 24.02
CA ARG A 9 -21.81 -3.73 24.31
C ARG A 9 -21.51 -2.51 23.45
N THR A 10 -22.25 -2.30 22.37
CA THR A 10 -22.04 -1.19 21.43
C THR A 10 -22.09 0.21 22.09
N PRO A 11 -23.04 0.51 23.01
CA PRO A 11 -23.10 1.82 23.66
C PRO A 11 -21.82 2.16 24.44
N PHE A 12 -21.17 1.16 25.07
CA PHE A 12 -19.90 1.38 25.76
C PHE A 12 -18.83 1.97 24.82
N PHE A 13 -18.68 1.38 23.63
CA PHE A 13 -17.68 1.81 22.65
C PHE A 13 -18.06 3.08 21.87
N LYS A 14 -19.34 3.48 21.90
CA LYS A 14 -19.84 4.65 21.14
C LYS A 14 -20.10 5.88 21.99
N GLU A 15 -20.43 5.70 23.26
CA GLU A 15 -21.00 6.77 24.09
C GLU A 15 -20.21 6.97 25.39
N GLN A 16 -19.58 5.92 25.93
CA GLN A 16 -18.79 6.05 27.15
C GLN A 16 -17.36 6.46 26.83
N GLU A 17 -16.85 7.49 27.51
CA GLU A 17 -15.53 8.10 27.27
C GLU A 17 -14.40 7.07 27.14
N LYS A 18 -14.33 6.10 28.08
CA LYS A 18 -13.30 5.05 28.04
C LYS A 18 -13.41 4.16 26.80
N GLY A 19 -14.64 3.77 26.43
CA GLY A 19 -14.85 2.92 25.25
C GLY A 19 -14.61 3.67 23.95
N VAL A 20 -15.00 4.94 23.89
CA VAL A 20 -14.72 5.83 22.75
C VAL A 20 -13.21 6.04 22.59
N SER A 21 -12.48 6.32 23.67
CA SER A 21 -11.01 6.47 23.64
C SER A 21 -10.33 5.23 23.07
N SER A 22 -10.71 4.05 23.54
CA SER A 22 -10.14 2.78 23.02
C SER A 22 -10.44 2.58 21.53
N VAL A 23 -11.63 2.94 21.05
CA VAL A 23 -11.94 2.86 19.61
C VAL A 23 -11.13 3.89 18.82
N CYS A 24 -11.00 5.12 19.31
CA CYS A 24 -10.19 6.16 18.65
C CYS A 24 -8.74 5.72 18.49
N GLU A 25 -8.12 5.19 19.55
CA GLU A 25 -6.75 4.67 19.52
C GLU A 25 -6.57 3.57 18.45
N ILE A 26 -7.49 2.59 18.43
CA ILE A 26 -7.48 1.51 17.42
C ILE A 26 -7.63 2.09 16.00
N MET A 27 -8.51 3.07 15.82
CA MET A 27 -8.74 3.69 14.50
C MET A 27 -7.52 4.49 14.05
N GLU A 28 -6.85 5.21 14.94
CA GLU A 28 -5.63 5.96 14.63
C GLU A 28 -4.50 5.02 14.18
N GLU A 29 -4.29 3.91 14.89
CA GLU A 29 -3.32 2.88 14.51
C GLU A 29 -3.65 2.25 13.15
N LEU A 30 -4.92 1.89 12.94
CA LEU A 30 -5.38 1.32 11.67
C LEU A 30 -5.14 2.30 10.51
N MET A 31 -5.46 3.58 10.71
CA MET A 31 -5.25 4.62 9.70
C MET A 31 -3.76 4.89 9.46
N ALA A 32 -2.92 4.86 10.49
CA ALA A 32 -1.48 5.00 10.34
C ALA A 32 -0.87 3.84 9.53
N ARG A 33 -1.25 2.60 9.85
CA ARG A 33 -0.83 1.42 9.09
C ARG A 33 -1.33 1.48 7.64
N GLY A 34 -2.59 1.82 7.44
CA GLY A 34 -3.19 1.97 6.12
C GLY A 34 -2.47 3.00 5.25
N ARG A 35 -2.11 4.16 5.81
CA ARG A 35 -1.31 5.17 5.10
C ARG A 35 0.08 4.66 4.73
N GLN A 36 0.77 4.00 5.66
CA GLN A 36 2.11 3.46 5.41
C GLN A 36 2.09 2.39 4.31
N GLU A 37 1.13 1.46 4.37
CA GLU A 37 0.94 0.46 3.33
C GLU A 37 0.59 1.10 1.98
N GLY A 38 -0.32 2.08 1.97
CA GLY A 38 -0.72 2.79 0.75
C GLY A 38 0.46 3.50 0.09
N LEU A 39 1.30 4.18 0.87
CA LEU A 39 2.52 4.83 0.36
C LEU A 39 3.52 3.82 -0.20
N SER A 40 3.72 2.68 0.47
CA SER A 40 4.63 1.62 0.03
C SER A 40 4.15 0.96 -1.27
N LYS A 41 2.87 0.57 -1.32
CA LYS A 41 2.22 -0.01 -2.50
C LYS A 41 2.24 0.96 -3.67
N GLY A 42 1.84 2.21 -3.45
CA GLY A 42 1.81 3.26 -4.47
C GLY A 42 3.19 3.51 -5.09
N ARG A 43 4.25 3.64 -4.27
CA ARG A 43 5.63 3.79 -4.79
C ARG A 43 6.07 2.59 -5.62
N THR A 44 5.71 1.38 -5.21
CA THR A 44 6.06 0.13 -5.91
C THR A 44 5.33 0.02 -7.24
N GLU A 45 4.03 0.29 -7.25
CA GLU A 45 3.18 0.26 -8.46
C GLU A 45 3.58 1.34 -9.46
N GLU A 46 3.81 2.57 -9.00
CA GLU A 46 4.28 3.67 -9.83
C GLU A 46 5.63 3.34 -10.47
N ARG A 47 6.59 2.84 -9.67
CA ARG A 47 7.91 2.42 -10.17
C ARG A 47 7.76 1.36 -11.26
N ARG A 48 6.98 0.30 -11.01
CA ARG A 48 6.72 -0.76 -12.00
C ARG A 48 6.07 -0.20 -13.26
N HIS A 49 5.06 0.65 -13.12
CA HIS A 49 4.37 1.27 -14.25
C HIS A 49 5.32 2.13 -15.11
N ASN A 50 6.18 2.94 -14.47
CA ASN A 50 7.16 3.76 -15.15
C ASN A 50 8.19 2.93 -15.93
N ILE A 51 8.72 1.87 -15.32
CA ILE A 51 9.65 0.92 -15.99
C ILE A 51 8.97 0.31 -17.22
N LEU A 52 7.75 -0.22 -17.08
CA LEU A 52 7.02 -0.84 -18.19
C LEU A 52 6.72 0.14 -19.32
N ARG A 53 6.38 1.39 -18.98
CA ARG A 53 6.16 2.47 -19.93
C ARG A 53 7.44 2.84 -20.67
N MET A 54 8.57 2.94 -19.99
CA MET A 54 9.87 3.22 -20.60
C MET A 54 10.32 2.09 -21.53
N LEU A 55 10.14 0.83 -21.11
CA LEU A 55 10.37 -0.35 -21.95
C LEU A 55 9.49 -0.32 -23.22
N SER A 56 8.21 0.06 -23.10
CA SER A 56 7.32 0.17 -24.28
C SER A 56 7.74 1.27 -25.26
N LYS A 57 8.51 2.25 -24.79
CA LYS A 57 9.08 3.32 -25.62
C LYS A 57 10.45 2.94 -26.22
N GLY A 58 10.90 1.71 -26.02
CA GLY A 58 12.16 1.20 -26.60
C GLY A 58 13.42 1.57 -25.82
N LYS A 59 13.31 2.07 -24.58
CA LYS A 59 14.47 2.32 -23.72
C LYS A 59 15.09 0.99 -23.28
N SER A 60 16.43 0.96 -23.20
CA SER A 60 17.15 -0.22 -22.73
C SER A 60 17.00 -0.39 -21.22
N THR A 61 17.19 -1.62 -20.71
CA THR A 61 17.14 -1.90 -19.27
C THR A 61 18.21 -1.12 -18.50
N ALA A 62 19.40 -0.93 -19.10
CA ALA A 62 20.49 -0.12 -18.55
C ALA A 62 20.11 1.36 -18.45
N GLU A 63 19.56 1.95 -19.52
CA GLU A 63 19.13 3.35 -19.51
C GLU A 63 18.03 3.60 -18.46
N ILE A 64 17.10 2.65 -18.28
CA ILE A 64 16.05 2.75 -17.27
C ILE A 64 16.61 2.65 -15.85
N ALA A 65 17.58 1.75 -15.63
CA ALA A 65 18.27 1.58 -14.35
C ALA A 65 18.96 2.88 -13.93
N ASP A 66 19.68 3.51 -14.85
CA ASP A 66 20.37 4.78 -14.63
C ASP A 66 19.38 5.94 -14.38
N LEU A 67 18.31 6.04 -15.18
CA LEU A 67 17.32 7.14 -15.07
C LEU A 67 16.50 7.10 -13.79
N LEU A 68 16.24 5.90 -13.26
CA LEU A 68 15.41 5.70 -12.06
C LEU A 68 16.24 5.44 -10.80
N ASP A 69 17.57 5.43 -10.92
CA ASP A 69 18.52 5.08 -9.85
C ASP A 69 18.12 3.78 -9.13
N ILE A 70 17.92 2.72 -9.94
CA ILE A 70 17.56 1.39 -9.46
C ILE A 70 18.50 0.33 -10.02
N PRO A 71 18.73 -0.78 -9.29
CA PRO A 71 19.59 -1.84 -9.77
C PRO A 71 19.13 -2.43 -11.10
N LEU A 72 20.07 -2.65 -12.03
CA LEU A 72 19.79 -3.22 -13.35
C LEU A 72 18.99 -4.53 -13.28
N HIS A 73 19.34 -5.42 -12.33
CA HIS A 73 18.68 -6.71 -12.17
C HIS A 73 17.17 -6.58 -11.81
N GLU A 74 16.75 -5.51 -11.13
CA GLU A 74 15.34 -5.25 -10.83
C GLU A 74 14.56 -4.90 -12.11
N VAL A 75 15.15 -4.06 -12.97
CA VAL A 75 14.58 -3.68 -14.27
C VAL A 75 14.47 -4.89 -15.18
N GLU A 76 15.52 -5.70 -15.25
CA GLU A 76 15.54 -6.91 -16.07
C GLU A 76 14.52 -7.95 -15.59
N SER A 77 14.33 -8.11 -14.27
CA SER A 77 13.31 -8.99 -13.71
C SER A 77 11.92 -8.59 -14.17
N LEU A 78 11.61 -7.29 -14.12
CA LEU A 78 10.34 -6.74 -14.61
C LEU A 78 10.18 -6.88 -16.13
N ALA A 79 11.27 -6.71 -16.89
CA ALA A 79 11.25 -6.89 -18.34
C ALA A 79 10.97 -8.35 -18.73
N ARG A 80 11.59 -9.33 -18.05
CA ARG A 80 11.34 -10.77 -18.26
C ARG A 80 9.92 -11.18 -17.91
N GLY A 81 9.34 -10.59 -16.86
CA GLY A 81 7.95 -10.83 -16.47
C GLY A 81 6.90 -10.24 -17.44
N LYS A 82 7.30 -9.40 -18.40
CA LYS A 82 6.43 -8.87 -19.48
C LYS A 82 6.32 -9.83 -20.67
N SER A 83 7.27 -10.75 -20.81
CA SER A 83 7.36 -11.72 -21.92
C SER A 83 6.64 -13.05 -21.67
N ALA A 84 5.83 -13.14 -20.61
CA ALA A 84 4.98 -14.29 -20.28
C ALA A 84 3.49 -13.95 -20.43
#